data_AF-A0A5B3GSS8-F1
#
_entry.id   AF-A0A5B3GSS8-F1
#
_cell.length_a   1.000
_cell.length_b   1.000
_cell.length_c   1.000
_cell.angle_alpha   90.00
_cell.angle_beta   90.00
_cell.angle_gamma   90.00
#
_symmetry.space_group_name_H-M   'P 1'
#
loop_
_entity.id
_entity.type
_entity.pdbx_description
1 polymer ?
#
loop_
_entity_poly.entity_id
_entity_poly.type
_entity_poly.pdbx_seq_one_letter_code
_entity_poly.pdbx_strand_id
1 'polypeptide(L)'
;MLSQNERKRIIALINREVVPAIGCTEPIAVALCTARAAELLGSRPEKVAVRLSANILKNAMGVGIPGTGMIGLPIAVALGALVGRSEYRLEVLRDVTPGAVEQGRRYIDEKRVCIDLKEGIAEKLYIEVEARGAGHCATAVIAGGHTSFVYLERDGEVTLDKRTASAAEEDGGEVPLTLHRVWEFATTAPLDELRFILETRRLNKAAAEQAFAGEFGHCVGRTLRCERERKIMGDSIFSRILSYTSAACDARMAGAMIPVMSNSGSGNQGIAATLPVVVYAEQTAATEQQTIRALVLSHLTVIYIKQSLGRLSALCGCVVAATGSSCGITYLMGGDYGQVAAAVKNMIANLTGMICDGAKPSCSMKLTSGVSTAVISAMMAMDGHCVTPVEGIIEEDVDKCIRNLTAIGRDGMNETDRVVLGIMTHKC
;
A
#
# COMPACT_ATOMS: atom_id res chain seq x y z
N MET A 1 -8.26 10.34 -29.30
CA MET A 1 -7.20 11.08 -28.57
C MET A 1 -7.86 11.89 -27.48
N LEU A 2 -7.44 11.66 -26.24
CA LEU A 2 -7.95 12.37 -25.06
C LEU A 2 -7.67 13.88 -25.16
N SER A 3 -8.64 14.70 -24.75
CA SER A 3 -8.49 16.14 -24.70
C SER A 3 -7.39 16.57 -23.72
N GLN A 4 -6.83 17.76 -23.90
CA GLN A 4 -5.80 18.28 -22.99
C GLN A 4 -6.32 18.38 -21.54
N ASN A 5 -7.60 18.71 -21.35
CA ASN A 5 -8.21 18.79 -20.03
C ASN A 5 -8.30 17.41 -19.36
N GLU A 6 -8.74 16.38 -20.09
CA GLU A 6 -8.78 15.01 -19.58
C GLU A 6 -7.39 14.51 -19.20
N ARG A 7 -6.37 14.75 -20.04
CA ARG A 7 -4.98 14.39 -19.73
C ARG A 7 -4.50 15.06 -18.45
N LYS A 8 -4.73 16.37 -18.28
CA LYS A 8 -4.37 17.10 -17.05
C LYS A 8 -5.02 16.51 -15.80
N ARG A 9 -6.29 16.11 -15.87
CA ARG A 9 -6.99 15.49 -14.75
C ARG A 9 -6.45 14.10 -14.43
N ILE A 10 -6.11 13.28 -15.43
CA ILE A 10 -5.48 11.97 -15.22
C ILE A 10 -4.08 12.13 -14.61
N ILE A 11 -3.29 13.10 -15.08
CA ILE A 11 -1.95 13.40 -14.51
C ILE A 11 -2.09 13.83 -13.05
N ALA A 12 -3.04 14.70 -12.73
CA ALA A 12 -3.31 15.12 -11.35
C ALA A 12 -3.70 13.93 -10.47
N LEU A 13 -4.51 12.99 -11.00
CA LEU A 13 -4.86 11.76 -10.30
C LEU A 13 -3.62 10.88 -10.04
N ILE A 14 -2.76 10.66 -11.04
CA ILE A 14 -1.52 9.87 -10.84
C ILE A 14 -0.63 10.53 -9.78
N ASN A 15 -0.41 11.85 -9.87
CA ASN A 15 0.43 12.57 -8.91
C ASN A 15 -0.13 12.57 -7.47
N ARG A 16 -1.44 12.42 -7.31
CA ARG A 16 -2.09 12.28 -6.00
C ARG A 16 -1.90 10.88 -5.42
N GLU A 17 -2.00 9.84 -6.26
CA GLU A 17 -1.98 8.44 -5.81
C GLU A 17 -0.58 7.80 -5.80
N VAL A 18 0.37 8.36 -6.56
CA VAL A 18 1.74 7.87 -6.73
C VAL A 18 2.71 8.84 -6.06
N VAL A 19 2.93 8.64 -4.77
CA VAL A 19 3.74 9.53 -3.92
C VAL A 19 4.79 8.77 -3.12
N PRO A 20 5.93 9.39 -2.76
CA PRO A 20 6.92 8.76 -1.89
C PRO A 20 6.32 8.37 -0.53
N ALA A 21 6.76 7.23 0.01
CA ALA A 21 6.37 6.75 1.32
C ALA A 21 7.53 6.02 2.01
N ILE A 22 7.63 6.17 3.33
CA ILE A 22 8.54 5.41 4.20
C ILE A 22 7.67 4.62 5.20
N GLY A 23 7.92 3.32 5.34
CA GLY A 23 7.11 2.45 6.21
C GLY A 23 5.66 2.25 5.76
N CYS A 24 4.80 1.89 6.72
CA CYS A 24 3.34 1.83 6.55
C CYS A 24 2.68 3.05 7.18
N THR A 25 1.67 3.60 6.52
CA THR A 25 0.99 4.82 6.95
C THR A 25 0.07 4.57 8.14
N GLU A 26 -0.47 3.36 8.29
CA GLU A 26 -1.39 3.01 9.38
C GLU A 26 -0.76 3.11 10.78
N PRO A 27 0.38 2.47 11.10
CA PRO A 27 0.99 2.64 12.42
C PRO A 27 1.48 4.08 12.67
N ILE A 28 1.91 4.78 11.63
CA ILE A 28 2.33 6.18 11.71
C ILE A 28 1.13 7.11 11.99
N ALA A 29 -0.04 6.84 11.41
CA ALA A 29 -1.27 7.58 11.72
C ALA A 29 -1.70 7.36 13.19
N VAL A 30 -1.49 6.15 13.74
CA VAL A 30 -1.73 5.89 15.17
C VAL A 30 -0.73 6.65 16.04
N ALA A 31 0.56 6.67 15.66
CA ALA A 31 1.57 7.47 16.34
C ALA A 31 1.25 8.98 16.29
N LEU A 32 0.77 9.47 15.14
CA LEU A 32 0.32 10.85 14.94
C LEU A 32 -0.86 11.20 15.84
N CYS A 33 -1.88 10.35 15.90
CA CYS A 33 -3.03 10.56 16.79
C CYS A 33 -2.60 10.56 18.26
N THR A 34 -1.66 9.66 18.62
CA THR A 34 -1.12 9.57 19.97
C THR A 34 -0.31 10.80 20.36
N ALA A 35 0.56 11.29 19.47
CA ALA A 35 1.32 12.51 19.69
C ALA A 35 0.40 13.70 19.93
N ARG A 36 -0.68 13.81 19.14
CA ARG A 36 -1.64 14.90 19.32
C ARG A 36 -2.38 14.82 20.67
N ALA A 37 -2.78 13.62 21.10
CA ALA A 37 -3.41 13.44 22.41
C ALA A 37 -2.44 13.77 23.56
N ALA A 38 -1.16 13.40 23.45
CA ALA A 38 -0.13 13.73 24.44
C ALA A 38 0.18 15.24 24.49
N GLU A 39 0.26 15.92 23.34
CA GLU A 39 0.40 17.37 23.26
C GLU A 39 -0.77 18.10 23.92
N LEU A 40 -2.01 17.65 23.69
CA LEU A 40 -3.20 18.22 24.32
C LEU A 40 -3.18 18.03 25.84
N LEU A 41 -2.77 16.85 26.32
CA LEU A 41 -2.62 16.56 27.75
C LEU A 41 -1.63 17.52 28.43
N GLY A 42 -0.59 17.96 27.70
CA GLY A 42 0.42 18.92 28.19
C GLY A 42 1.37 18.34 29.24
N SER A 43 1.36 17.02 29.43
CA SER A 43 2.27 16.28 30.32
C SER A 43 2.55 14.90 29.73
N ARG A 44 3.56 14.20 30.27
CA ARG A 44 3.86 12.83 29.86
C ARG A 44 2.67 11.92 30.23
N PRO A 45 2.04 11.22 29.28
CA PRO A 45 0.94 10.33 29.62
C PRO A 45 1.38 9.21 30.59
N GLU A 46 0.52 8.91 31.56
CA GLU A 46 0.66 7.77 32.45
C GLU A 46 0.02 6.52 31.86
N LYS A 47 -1.11 6.70 31.16
CA LYS A 47 -1.82 5.67 30.41
C LYS A 47 -2.30 6.21 29.07
N VAL A 48 -2.27 5.36 28.05
CA VAL A 48 -2.77 5.64 26.70
C VAL A 48 -3.69 4.49 26.30
N ALA A 49 -4.97 4.80 26.09
CA ALA A 49 -5.95 3.87 25.53
C ALA A 49 -6.19 4.23 24.07
N VAL A 50 -6.05 3.24 23.19
CA VAL A 50 -6.18 3.39 21.74
C VAL A 50 -7.31 2.50 21.25
N ARG A 51 -8.28 3.07 20.54
CA ARG A 51 -9.41 2.33 19.94
C ARG A 51 -9.36 2.49 18.43
N LEU A 52 -9.22 1.38 17.71
CA LEU A 52 -8.96 1.37 16.28
C LEU A 52 -10.08 0.69 15.51
N SER A 53 -10.35 1.18 14.30
CA SER A 53 -11.08 0.38 13.29
C SER A 53 -10.38 -0.94 12.99
N ALA A 54 -11.18 -1.93 12.58
CA ALA A 54 -10.70 -3.26 12.18
C ALA A 54 -9.55 -3.20 11.17
N ASN A 55 -9.66 -2.36 10.14
CA ASN A 55 -8.65 -2.27 9.09
C ASN A 55 -7.35 -1.63 9.58
N ILE A 56 -7.42 -0.60 10.44
CA ILE A 56 -6.21 0.01 11.01
C ILE A 56 -5.51 -0.96 11.96
N LEU A 57 -6.27 -1.62 12.84
CA LEU A 57 -5.72 -2.62 13.75
C LEU A 57 -5.02 -3.74 12.96
N LYS A 58 -5.70 -4.32 11.97
CA LYS A 58 -5.16 -5.36 11.09
C LYS A 58 -3.88 -4.90 10.37
N ASN A 59 -3.89 -3.73 9.74
CA ASN A 59 -2.78 -3.28 8.90
C ASN A 59 -1.56 -2.79 9.68
N ALA A 60 -1.71 -2.39 10.94
CA ALA A 60 -0.62 -1.86 11.74
C ALA A 60 -0.02 -2.87 12.73
N MET A 61 -0.67 -4.02 12.95
CA MET A 61 -0.28 -4.98 14.00
C MET A 61 1.09 -5.65 13.76
N GLY A 62 1.38 -6.06 12.51
CA GLY A 62 2.50 -6.95 12.20
C GLY A 62 3.68 -6.33 11.46
N VAL A 63 3.72 -4.99 11.33
CA VAL A 63 4.69 -4.30 10.48
C VAL A 63 5.82 -3.63 11.29
N GLY A 64 7.03 -3.62 10.72
CA GLY A 64 8.17 -2.89 11.29
C GLY A 64 7.93 -1.38 11.34
N ILE A 65 8.32 -0.75 12.45
CA ILE A 65 8.22 0.71 12.62
C ILE A 65 9.53 1.36 12.22
N PRO A 66 9.53 2.29 11.23
CA PRO A 66 10.73 2.89 10.69
C PRO A 66 11.66 3.46 11.76
N GLY A 67 12.95 3.10 11.68
CA GLY A 67 13.99 3.63 12.58
C GLY A 67 14.02 3.02 13.99
N THR A 68 13.15 2.07 14.30
CA THR A 68 13.05 1.48 15.65
C THR A 68 13.62 0.08 15.79
N GLY A 69 13.68 -0.69 14.69
CA GLY A 69 13.97 -2.12 14.73
C GLY A 69 12.89 -2.98 15.43
N MET A 70 11.76 -2.37 15.79
CA MET A 70 10.65 -3.01 16.50
C MET A 70 9.43 -3.12 15.59
N ILE A 71 8.52 -4.04 15.94
CA ILE A 71 7.32 -4.37 15.15
C ILE A 71 6.07 -3.98 15.93
N GLY A 72 5.10 -3.41 15.22
CA GLY A 72 3.71 -3.30 15.66
C GLY A 72 3.31 -2.00 16.34
N LEU A 73 2.02 -1.94 16.68
CA LEU A 73 1.38 -0.76 17.26
C LEU A 73 1.92 -0.31 18.63
N PRO A 74 2.28 -1.18 19.59
CA PRO A 74 2.69 -0.74 20.92
C PRO A 74 3.86 0.25 20.90
N ILE A 75 4.88 0.01 20.07
CA ILE A 75 6.02 0.92 19.94
C ILE A 75 5.67 2.19 19.17
N ALA A 76 4.79 2.13 18.17
CA ALA A 76 4.30 3.33 17.48
C ALA A 76 3.53 4.26 18.43
N VAL A 77 2.66 3.69 19.28
CA VAL A 77 1.92 4.44 20.32
C VAL A 77 2.89 5.01 21.37
N ALA A 78 3.81 4.19 21.88
CA ALA A 78 4.76 4.65 22.89
C ALA A 78 5.63 5.81 22.38
N LEU A 79 6.18 5.70 21.17
CA LEU A 79 6.99 6.77 20.58
C LEU A 79 6.15 8.01 20.25
N GLY A 80 4.92 7.82 19.74
CA GLY A 80 3.97 8.91 19.56
C GLY A 80 3.73 9.69 20.84
N ALA A 81 3.53 9.00 21.97
CA ALA A 81 3.29 9.62 23.28
C ALA A 81 4.53 10.31 23.88
N LEU A 82 5.74 9.78 23.63
CA LEU A 82 6.96 10.24 24.31
C LEU A 82 7.73 11.30 23.54
N VAL A 83 7.82 11.17 22.22
CA VAL A 83 8.70 12.00 21.36
C VAL A 83 8.05 12.43 20.06
N GLY A 84 6.86 11.92 19.74
CA GLY A 84 6.15 12.25 18.52
C GLY A 84 5.74 13.71 18.45
N ARG A 85 5.79 14.29 17.25
CA ARG A 85 5.37 15.68 17.01
C ARG A 85 4.30 15.74 15.94
N SER A 86 3.09 16.14 16.32
CA SER A 86 1.93 16.10 15.43
C SER A 86 2.06 17.06 14.24
N GLU A 87 2.85 18.13 14.39
CA GLU A 87 3.21 19.07 13.33
C GLU A 87 3.86 18.40 12.11
N TYR A 88 4.53 17.24 12.29
CA TYR A 88 5.18 16.51 11.20
C TYR A 88 4.24 15.58 10.43
N ARG A 89 2.97 15.49 10.81
CA ARG A 89 1.98 14.63 10.14
C ARG A 89 2.48 13.19 10.04
N LEU A 90 2.66 12.65 8.82
CA LEU A 90 3.15 11.29 8.60
C LEU A 90 4.66 11.12 8.83
N GLU A 91 5.37 12.18 9.20
CA GLU A 91 6.76 12.15 9.66
C GLU A 91 6.84 12.35 11.19
N VAL A 92 5.75 12.08 11.93
CA VAL A 92 5.65 12.24 13.41
C VAL A 92 6.81 11.61 14.18
N LEU A 93 7.43 10.57 13.65
CA LEU A 93 8.55 9.83 14.28
C LEU A 93 9.93 10.17 13.69
N ARG A 94 10.08 11.22 12.88
CA ARG A 94 11.35 11.52 12.19
C ARG A 94 12.54 11.79 13.13
N ASP A 95 12.28 12.32 14.32
CA ASP A 95 13.30 12.67 15.32
C ASP A 95 13.53 11.57 16.37
N VAL A 96 13.04 10.34 16.11
CA VAL A 96 13.23 9.21 17.02
C VAL A 96 14.72 8.86 17.13
N THR A 97 15.19 8.74 18.37
CA THR A 97 16.56 8.33 18.70
C THR A 97 16.58 6.94 19.32
N PRO A 98 17.73 6.22 19.32
CA PRO A 98 17.85 4.95 20.03
C PRO A 98 17.47 5.05 21.51
N GLY A 99 17.77 6.18 22.18
CA GLY A 99 17.35 6.43 23.56
C GLY A 99 15.84 6.53 23.73
N ALA A 100 15.14 7.16 22.78
CA ALA A 100 13.68 7.21 22.76
C ALA A 100 13.05 5.83 22.55
N VAL A 101 13.67 4.98 21.71
CA VAL A 101 13.22 3.59 21.49
C VAL A 101 13.33 2.77 22.78
N GLU A 102 14.43 2.90 23.53
CA GLU A 102 14.57 2.23 24.83
C GLU A 102 13.56 2.72 25.87
N GLN A 103 13.27 4.03 25.89
CA GLN A 103 12.21 4.58 26.74
C GLN A 103 10.82 4.07 26.32
N GLY A 104 10.56 3.97 25.01
CA GLY A 104 9.35 3.38 24.46
C GLY A 104 9.16 1.93 24.86
N ARG A 105 10.25 1.12 24.85
CA ARG A 105 10.22 -0.27 25.32
C ARG A 105 9.80 -0.35 26.78
N ARG A 106 10.44 0.44 27.66
CA ARG A 106 10.06 0.51 29.09
C ARG A 106 8.59 0.94 29.28
N TYR A 107 8.14 1.91 28.49
CA TYR A 107 6.75 2.39 28.53
C TYR A 107 5.73 1.28 28.21
N ILE A 108 6.08 0.37 27.28
CA ILE A 108 5.29 -0.81 26.95
C ILE A 108 5.37 -1.85 28.08
N ASP A 109 6.56 -2.13 28.60
CA ASP A 109 6.78 -3.10 29.69
C ASP A 109 6.03 -2.71 30.98
N GLU A 110 5.91 -1.41 31.23
CA GLU A 110 5.11 -0.82 32.33
C GLU A 110 3.59 -0.89 32.09
N LYS A 111 3.14 -1.52 30.99
CA LYS A 111 1.72 -1.70 30.61
C LYS A 111 0.94 -0.39 30.52
N ARG A 112 1.58 0.67 30.03
CA ARG A 112 0.94 2.00 29.88
C ARG A 112 0.13 2.15 28.60
N VAL A 113 0.23 1.21 27.67
CA VAL A 113 -0.46 1.21 26.38
C VAL A 113 -1.53 0.12 26.36
N CYS A 114 -2.77 0.49 26.08
CA CYS A 114 -3.88 -0.43 25.81
C CYS A 114 -4.38 -0.17 24.39
N ILE A 115 -4.54 -1.21 23.58
CA ILE A 115 -4.98 -1.11 22.19
C ILE A 115 -6.16 -2.07 22.01
N ASP A 116 -7.30 -1.51 21.63
CA ASP A 116 -8.56 -2.23 21.51
C ASP A 116 -9.22 -1.97 20.14
N LEU A 117 -10.08 -2.90 19.73
CA LEU A 117 -10.98 -2.69 18.59
C LEU A 117 -12.08 -1.70 18.99
N LYS A 118 -12.36 -0.71 18.15
CA LYS A 118 -13.56 0.12 18.27
C LYS A 118 -14.74 -0.64 17.63
N GLU A 119 -15.69 -1.06 18.44
CA GLU A 119 -16.91 -1.72 17.98
C GLU A 119 -17.94 -0.71 17.46
N GLY A 120 -18.82 -1.17 16.55
CA GLY A 120 -20.00 -0.41 16.12
C GLY A 120 -19.74 0.81 15.22
N ILE A 121 -18.57 0.90 14.58
CA ILE A 121 -18.23 1.99 13.65
C ILE A 121 -18.32 1.55 12.19
N ALA A 122 -18.69 2.48 11.30
CA ALA A 122 -18.77 2.23 9.86
C ALA A 122 -17.47 2.63 9.14
N GLU A 123 -16.68 3.51 9.75
CA GLU A 123 -15.44 4.05 9.21
C GLU A 123 -14.36 2.99 9.14
N LYS A 124 -13.89 2.70 7.92
CA LYS A 124 -12.75 1.79 7.69
C LYS A 124 -11.43 2.37 8.23
N LEU A 125 -11.30 3.69 8.30
CA LEU A 125 -10.17 4.39 8.89
C LEU A 125 -10.67 5.19 10.07
N TYR A 126 -10.41 4.66 11.26
CA TYR A 126 -10.73 5.27 12.55
C TYR A 126 -9.63 4.98 13.56
N ILE A 127 -9.20 6.04 14.26
CA ILE A 127 -8.18 6.01 15.31
C ILE A 127 -8.65 6.96 16.42
N GLU A 128 -8.97 6.44 17.58
CA GLU A 128 -9.25 7.22 18.79
C GLU A 128 -8.16 6.96 19.82
N VAL A 129 -7.57 8.02 20.36
CA VAL A 129 -6.57 7.93 21.43
C VAL A 129 -7.03 8.77 22.61
N GLU A 130 -7.06 8.16 23.78
CA GLU A 130 -7.27 8.81 25.07
C GLU A 130 -5.97 8.70 25.89
N ALA A 131 -5.40 9.85 26.24
CA ALA A 131 -4.20 9.98 27.05
C ALA A 131 -4.57 10.52 28.44
N ARG A 132 -4.10 9.86 29.51
CA ARG A 132 -4.33 10.26 30.91
C ARG A 132 -3.02 10.45 31.64
N GLY A 133 -2.90 11.49 32.45
CA GLY A 133 -1.72 11.75 33.29
C GLY A 133 -1.88 13.01 34.12
N ALA A 134 -1.24 13.04 35.30
CA ALA A 134 -1.29 14.19 36.21
C ALA A 134 -2.72 14.69 36.56
N GLY A 135 -3.70 13.77 36.63
CA GLY A 135 -5.10 14.10 36.90
C GLY A 135 -5.90 14.63 35.71
N HIS A 136 -5.28 14.78 34.54
CA HIS A 136 -5.91 15.27 33.31
C HIS A 136 -6.18 14.15 32.31
N CYS A 137 -7.10 14.42 31.38
CA CYS A 137 -7.47 13.52 30.28
C CYS A 137 -7.56 14.30 28.96
N ALA A 138 -6.99 13.75 27.89
CA ALA A 138 -7.07 14.33 26.55
C ALA A 138 -7.41 13.26 25.51
N THR A 139 -8.26 13.62 24.56
CA THR A 139 -8.74 12.71 23.51
C THR A 139 -8.46 13.31 22.13
N ALA A 140 -7.93 12.50 21.22
CA ALA A 140 -7.79 12.84 19.80
C ALA A 140 -8.40 11.74 18.93
N VAL A 141 -9.07 12.13 17.83
CA VAL A 141 -9.62 11.20 16.85
C VAL A 141 -9.21 11.58 15.44
N ILE A 142 -8.70 10.60 14.70
CA ILE A 142 -8.49 10.66 13.25
C ILE A 142 -9.49 9.73 12.55
N ALA A 143 -10.19 10.25 11.54
CA ALA A 143 -11.12 9.46 10.72
C ALA A 143 -11.15 9.93 9.25
N GLY A 144 -11.52 9.05 8.33
CA GLY A 144 -11.67 9.33 6.89
C GLY A 144 -10.34 9.48 6.10
N GLY A 145 -9.28 9.98 6.74
CA GLY A 145 -7.94 10.05 6.17
C GLY A 145 -6.85 9.94 7.23
N HIS A 146 -5.64 9.48 6.86
CA HIS A 146 -4.55 9.18 7.79
C HIS A 146 -4.04 10.39 8.63
N THR A 147 -4.37 11.62 8.23
CA THR A 147 -3.97 12.85 8.93
C THR A 147 -5.14 13.75 9.29
N SER A 148 -6.38 13.28 9.13
CA SER A 148 -7.59 14.07 9.27
C SER A 148 -8.11 14.01 10.70
N PHE A 149 -7.68 14.95 11.54
CA PHE A 149 -8.24 15.10 12.88
C PHE A 149 -9.71 15.55 12.80
N VAL A 150 -10.59 14.76 13.41
CA VAL A 150 -12.04 15.02 13.44
C VAL A 150 -12.55 15.35 14.84
N TYR A 151 -11.79 15.04 15.90
CA TYR A 151 -12.16 15.37 17.27
C TYR A 151 -10.93 15.61 18.14
N LEU A 152 -10.97 16.65 18.97
CA LEU A 152 -9.93 16.99 19.96
C LEU A 152 -10.59 17.53 21.23
N GLU A 153 -10.24 16.97 22.38
CA GLU A 153 -10.80 17.33 23.68
C GLU A 153 -9.72 17.25 24.78
N ARG A 154 -9.81 18.13 25.78
CA ARG A 154 -9.08 18.02 27.04
C ARG A 154 -10.01 18.33 28.21
N ASP A 155 -10.09 17.45 29.20
CA ASP A 155 -10.86 17.64 30.44
C ASP A 155 -12.32 18.09 30.19
N GLY A 156 -12.98 17.57 29.15
CA GLY A 156 -14.34 17.97 28.75
C GLY A 156 -14.42 19.21 27.85
N GLU A 157 -13.32 19.96 27.68
CA GLU A 157 -13.25 21.11 26.77
C GLU A 157 -12.90 20.66 25.35
N VAL A 158 -13.86 20.79 24.44
CA VAL A 158 -13.73 20.39 23.04
C VAL A 158 -13.15 21.53 22.21
N THR A 159 -12.00 21.30 21.59
CA THR A 159 -11.33 22.28 20.70
C THR A 159 -11.59 22.02 19.22
N LEU A 160 -12.04 20.81 18.87
CA LEU A 160 -12.43 20.41 17.51
C LEU A 160 -13.51 19.33 17.59
N ASP A 161 -14.62 19.52 16.88
CA ASP A 161 -15.57 18.44 16.60
C ASP A 161 -16.10 18.58 15.17
N LYS A 162 -15.67 17.65 14.31
CA LYS A 162 -16.08 17.51 12.91
C LYS A 162 -16.73 16.15 12.66
N ARG A 163 -17.09 15.39 13.70
CA ARG A 163 -17.67 14.05 13.55
C ARG A 163 -19.07 14.08 12.93
N THR A 164 -19.78 15.20 13.05
CA THR A 164 -21.13 15.43 12.51
C THR A 164 -21.14 16.07 11.13
N ALA A 165 -20.01 16.63 10.67
CA ALA A 165 -19.87 16.99 9.27
C ALA A 165 -19.72 15.67 8.53
N SER A 166 -20.76 15.23 7.83
CA SER A 166 -20.69 14.13 6.89
C SER A 166 -19.61 14.47 5.87
N ALA A 167 -18.37 14.07 6.17
CA ALA A 167 -17.34 13.93 5.18
C ALA A 167 -17.75 12.71 4.36
N ALA A 168 -18.77 12.91 3.51
CA ALA A 168 -18.62 12.46 2.15
C ALA A 168 -17.20 12.91 1.79
N GLU A 169 -16.29 11.95 1.61
CA GLU A 169 -15.05 12.26 0.91
C GLU A 169 -15.48 13.14 -0.26
N GLU A 170 -14.96 14.37 -0.33
CA GLU A 170 -15.11 15.18 -1.52
C GLU A 170 -14.52 14.31 -2.64
N ASP A 171 -15.38 13.54 -3.30
CA ASP A 171 -15.15 12.93 -4.60
C ASP A 171 -15.15 14.11 -5.58
N GLY A 172 -14.11 14.93 -5.43
CA GLY A 172 -13.90 16.17 -6.16
C GLY A 172 -13.56 15.82 -7.59
N GLY A 173 -14.56 15.46 -8.37
CA GLY A 173 -14.46 15.26 -9.81
C GLY A 173 -13.38 14.27 -10.22
N GLU A 174 -13.36 13.07 -9.65
CA GLU A 174 -12.50 12.01 -10.16
C GLU A 174 -12.79 11.72 -11.63
N VAL A 175 -11.73 11.45 -12.40
CA VAL A 175 -11.89 11.01 -13.79
C VAL A 175 -12.35 9.56 -13.75
N PRO A 176 -13.53 9.20 -14.26
CA PRO A 176 -13.93 7.80 -14.33
C PRO A 176 -13.03 7.09 -15.33
N LEU A 177 -12.20 6.17 -14.85
CA LEU A 177 -11.30 5.38 -15.69
C LEU A 177 -12.03 4.14 -16.25
N THR A 178 -11.56 3.69 -17.41
CA THR A 178 -11.82 2.37 -18.01
C THR A 178 -10.50 1.86 -18.54
N LEU A 179 -10.34 0.54 -18.73
CA LEU A 179 -9.06 0.02 -19.23
C LEU A 179 -8.70 0.64 -20.59
N HIS A 180 -9.68 0.88 -21.45
CA HIS A 180 -9.46 1.59 -22.71
C HIS A 180 -8.93 3.02 -22.52
N ARG A 181 -9.50 3.79 -21.58
CA ARG A 181 -9.00 5.15 -21.28
C ARG A 181 -7.59 5.13 -20.71
N VAL A 182 -7.29 4.15 -19.84
CA VAL A 182 -5.95 3.92 -19.29
C VAL A 182 -4.95 3.65 -20.42
N TRP A 183 -5.29 2.73 -21.33
CA TRP A 183 -4.48 2.40 -22.50
C TRP A 183 -4.27 3.60 -23.42
N GLU A 184 -5.35 4.30 -23.81
CA GLU A 184 -5.27 5.46 -24.69
C GLU A 184 -4.41 6.56 -24.07
N PHE A 185 -4.57 6.85 -22.78
CA PHE A 185 -3.73 7.82 -22.09
C PHE A 185 -2.25 7.42 -22.11
N ALA A 186 -1.93 6.19 -21.69
CA ALA A 186 -0.56 5.71 -21.60
C ALA A 186 0.15 5.68 -22.97
N THR A 187 -0.58 5.39 -24.05
CA THR A 187 0.00 5.19 -25.39
C THR A 187 -0.04 6.42 -26.29
N THR A 188 -0.92 7.39 -26.04
CA THR A 188 -1.11 8.56 -26.93
C THR A 188 -0.73 9.90 -26.30
N ALA A 189 -0.67 10.01 -24.97
CA ALA A 189 -0.29 11.28 -24.33
C ALA A 189 1.15 11.70 -24.74
N PRO A 190 1.41 13.03 -24.85
CA PRO A 190 2.74 13.55 -25.12
C PRO A 190 3.74 13.05 -24.08
N LEU A 191 4.91 12.62 -24.52
CA LEU A 191 5.87 11.94 -23.64
C LEU A 191 6.34 12.84 -22.48
N ASP A 192 6.52 14.14 -22.74
CA ASP A 192 6.94 15.10 -21.73
C ASP A 192 5.92 15.29 -20.61
N GLU A 193 4.62 15.11 -20.89
CA GLU A 193 3.57 15.11 -19.88
C GLU A 193 3.65 13.87 -18.95
N LEU A 194 4.37 12.81 -19.34
CA LEU A 194 4.46 11.53 -18.63
C LEU A 194 5.79 11.30 -17.90
N ARG A 195 6.82 12.10 -18.20
CA ARG A 195 8.20 11.89 -17.70
C ARG A 195 8.31 11.79 -16.18
N PHE A 196 7.41 12.43 -15.44
CA PHE A 196 7.38 12.39 -13.97
C PHE A 196 7.32 10.96 -13.42
N ILE A 197 6.77 9.99 -14.17
CA ILE A 197 6.68 8.59 -13.74
C ILE A 197 8.05 7.92 -13.56
N LEU A 198 9.12 8.45 -14.19
CA LEU A 198 10.47 7.90 -14.03
C LEU A 198 10.98 8.00 -12.59
N GLU A 199 10.39 8.87 -11.77
CA GLU A 199 10.70 8.96 -10.36
C GLU A 199 10.33 7.67 -9.61
N THR A 200 9.29 6.95 -10.06
CA THR A 200 8.93 5.64 -9.49
C THR A 200 10.07 4.63 -9.71
N ARG A 201 10.62 4.59 -10.94
CA ARG A 201 11.77 3.76 -11.30
C ARG A 201 12.96 4.09 -10.42
N ARG A 202 13.31 5.37 -10.30
CA ARG A 202 14.48 5.82 -9.51
C ARG A 202 14.36 5.34 -8.07
N LEU A 203 13.23 5.64 -7.42
CA LEU A 203 13.04 5.39 -6.00
C LEU A 203 12.91 3.89 -5.68
N ASN A 204 12.06 3.16 -6.40
CA ASN A 204 11.83 1.74 -6.12
C ASN A 204 13.01 0.85 -6.50
N LYS A 205 13.75 1.19 -7.57
CA LYS A 205 14.98 0.47 -7.92
C LYS A 205 16.07 0.68 -6.87
N ALA A 206 16.27 1.92 -6.43
CA ALA A 206 17.21 2.23 -5.36
C ALA A 206 16.84 1.49 -4.06
N ALA A 207 15.54 1.37 -3.75
CA ALA A 207 15.09 0.61 -2.59
C ALA A 207 15.44 -0.88 -2.67
N ALA A 208 15.25 -1.51 -3.83
CA ALA A 208 15.66 -2.91 -4.06
C ALA A 208 17.19 -3.08 -3.96
N GLU A 209 17.96 -2.16 -4.55
CA GLU A 209 19.43 -2.19 -4.52
C GLU A 209 19.99 -2.07 -3.11
N GLN A 210 19.45 -1.14 -2.31
CA GLN A 210 19.81 -1.00 -0.91
C GLN A 210 19.38 -2.21 -0.08
N ALA A 211 18.21 -2.79 -0.37
CA ALA A 211 17.72 -3.97 0.33
C ALA A 211 18.67 -5.17 0.20
N PHE A 212 19.36 -5.32 -0.93
CA PHE A 212 20.34 -6.41 -1.10
C PHE A 212 21.57 -6.29 -0.18
N ALA A 213 21.92 -5.08 0.28
CA ALA A 213 23.04 -4.87 1.18
C ALA A 213 22.77 -5.34 2.62
N GLY A 214 21.50 -5.55 3.00
CA GLY A 214 21.10 -5.93 4.36
C GLY A 214 20.21 -7.17 4.42
N GLU A 215 19.96 -7.64 5.64
CA GLU A 215 19.01 -8.72 5.91
C GLU A 215 17.72 -8.12 6.45
N PHE A 216 16.65 -8.26 5.68
CA PHE A 216 15.35 -7.67 5.99
C PHE A 216 14.26 -8.72 5.89
N GLY A 217 13.31 -8.68 6.84
CA GLY A 217 12.12 -9.51 6.81
C GLY A 217 12.45 -11.00 6.67
N HIS A 218 11.91 -11.64 5.63
CA HIS A 218 12.19 -13.05 5.32
C HIS A 218 13.27 -13.24 4.25
N CYS A 219 13.96 -12.17 3.85
CA CYS A 219 15.03 -12.19 2.86
C CYS A 219 14.63 -12.86 1.53
N VAL A 220 13.36 -12.83 1.15
CA VAL A 220 12.83 -13.49 -0.06
C VAL A 220 13.57 -13.03 -1.29
N GLY A 221 13.78 -11.71 -1.43
CA GLY A 221 14.51 -11.16 -2.59
C GLY A 221 15.95 -11.66 -2.68
N ARG A 222 16.64 -11.77 -1.53
CA ARG A 222 18.02 -12.26 -1.44
C ARG A 222 18.10 -13.77 -1.72
N THR A 223 17.18 -14.55 -1.15
CA THR A 223 17.06 -15.99 -1.39
C THR A 223 16.93 -16.28 -2.87
N LEU A 224 16.07 -15.56 -3.60
CA LEU A 224 15.88 -15.74 -5.05
C LEU A 224 17.09 -15.35 -5.92
N ARG A 225 18.10 -14.70 -5.34
CA ARG A 225 19.30 -14.23 -6.04
C ARG A 225 20.58 -14.98 -5.64
N CYS A 226 20.57 -15.70 -4.53
CA CYS A 226 21.78 -16.36 -4.05
C CYS A 226 22.16 -17.57 -4.92
N GLU A 227 23.43 -17.96 -4.87
CA GLU A 227 24.03 -18.88 -5.84
C GLU A 227 23.35 -20.25 -5.88
N ARG A 228 22.97 -20.78 -4.71
CA ARG A 228 22.32 -22.08 -4.59
C ARG A 228 20.95 -22.07 -5.28
N GLU A 229 20.13 -21.06 -5.01
CA GLU A 229 18.77 -20.94 -5.50
C GLU A 229 18.74 -20.58 -6.99
N ARG A 230 19.75 -19.85 -7.49
CA ARG A 230 19.95 -19.63 -8.92
C ARG A 230 20.15 -20.92 -9.71
N LYS A 231 20.67 -22.01 -9.10
CA LYS A 231 20.75 -23.32 -9.75
C LYS A 231 19.36 -23.94 -9.99
N ILE A 232 18.35 -23.52 -9.23
CA ILE A 232 16.96 -23.99 -9.34
C ILE A 232 16.17 -23.06 -10.26
N MET A 233 16.24 -21.76 -10.02
CA MET A 233 15.41 -20.75 -10.70
C MET A 233 16.00 -20.24 -12.02
N GLY A 234 17.30 -20.47 -12.25
CA GLY A 234 18.08 -19.83 -13.31
C GLY A 234 18.38 -18.34 -13.02
N ASP A 235 19.25 -17.73 -13.84
CA ASP A 235 19.40 -16.27 -13.90
C ASP A 235 18.67 -15.77 -15.15
N SER A 236 17.41 -15.43 -14.96
CA SER A 236 16.46 -15.03 -16.02
C SER A 236 15.74 -13.73 -15.67
N ILE A 237 15.13 -13.07 -16.68
CA ILE A 237 14.28 -11.89 -16.47
C ILE A 237 13.23 -12.18 -15.39
N PHE A 238 12.61 -13.37 -15.43
CA PHE A 238 11.64 -13.82 -14.43
C PHE A 238 12.24 -13.81 -13.02
N SER A 239 13.35 -14.52 -12.79
CA SER A 239 14.01 -14.59 -11.47
C SER A 239 14.43 -13.21 -10.94
N ARG A 240 14.86 -12.30 -11.82
CA ARG A 240 15.25 -10.93 -11.46
C ARG A 240 14.06 -10.07 -11.08
N ILE A 241 12.94 -10.19 -11.80
CA ILE A 241 11.67 -9.53 -11.46
C ILE A 241 11.24 -9.94 -10.05
N LEU A 242 11.25 -11.26 -9.76
CA LEU A 242 10.88 -11.76 -8.44
C LEU A 242 11.84 -11.23 -7.36
N SER A 243 13.15 -11.35 -7.58
CA SER A 243 14.17 -10.94 -6.61
C SER A 243 14.11 -9.46 -6.26
N TYR A 244 14.10 -8.56 -7.26
CA TYR A 244 14.08 -7.11 -7.02
C TYR A 244 12.79 -6.67 -6.34
N THR A 245 11.64 -7.18 -6.81
CA THR A 245 10.33 -6.84 -6.22
C THR A 245 10.27 -7.24 -4.75
N SER A 246 10.70 -8.46 -4.43
CA SER A 246 10.63 -8.98 -3.08
C SER A 246 11.67 -8.35 -2.15
N ALA A 247 12.85 -8.00 -2.65
CA ALA A 247 13.88 -7.31 -1.87
C ALA A 247 13.40 -5.93 -1.38
N ALA A 248 12.83 -5.11 -2.27
CA ALA A 248 12.29 -3.81 -1.87
C ALA A 248 11.14 -3.97 -0.85
N CYS A 249 10.31 -5.01 -1.01
CA CYS A 249 9.24 -5.32 -0.06
C CYS A 249 9.78 -5.77 1.30
N ASP A 250 10.79 -6.65 1.32
CA ASP A 250 11.45 -7.13 2.53
C ASP A 250 11.97 -5.94 3.37
N ALA A 251 12.72 -5.05 2.75
CA ALA A 251 13.25 -3.85 3.42
C ALA A 251 12.13 -2.97 3.98
N ARG A 252 11.11 -2.68 3.17
CA ARG A 252 9.98 -1.84 3.61
C ARG A 252 9.23 -2.48 4.78
N MET A 253 8.87 -3.75 4.68
CA MET A 253 8.06 -4.44 5.69
C MET A 253 8.82 -4.73 6.98
N ALA A 254 10.15 -4.76 6.91
CA ALA A 254 11.03 -4.80 8.08
C ALA A 254 11.17 -3.44 8.79
N GLY A 255 10.62 -2.35 8.22
CA GLY A 255 10.77 -1.01 8.80
C GLY A 255 12.11 -0.35 8.49
N ALA A 256 12.75 -0.69 7.36
CA ALA A 256 13.93 0.04 6.91
C ALA A 256 13.58 1.50 6.58
N MET A 257 14.49 2.43 6.87
CA MET A 257 14.40 3.85 6.52
C MET A 257 14.70 4.09 5.04
N ILE A 258 14.11 3.26 4.18
CA ILE A 258 14.31 3.28 2.73
C ILE A 258 13.00 3.74 2.09
N PRO A 259 12.97 4.91 1.42
CA PRO A 259 11.77 5.39 0.76
C PRO A 259 11.44 4.55 -0.47
N VAL A 260 10.15 4.37 -0.70
CA VAL A 260 9.59 3.72 -1.88
C VAL A 260 8.53 4.62 -2.50
N MET A 261 8.34 4.52 -3.80
CA MET A 261 7.19 5.14 -4.44
C MET A 261 5.96 4.27 -4.20
N SER A 262 4.92 4.85 -3.62
CA SER A 262 3.65 4.17 -3.37
C SER A 262 2.71 4.23 -4.57
N ASN A 263 1.64 3.45 -4.52
CA ASN A 263 0.49 3.58 -5.41
C ASN A 263 -0.78 3.35 -4.58
N SER A 264 -1.75 4.27 -4.71
CA SER A 264 -3.03 4.25 -3.97
C SER A 264 -2.86 3.98 -2.48
N GLY A 265 -1.94 4.72 -1.85
CA GLY A 265 -1.66 4.65 -0.42
C GLY A 265 -0.82 3.45 0.05
N SER A 266 -0.27 2.63 -0.86
CA SER A 266 0.54 1.46 -0.48
C SER A 266 1.89 1.41 -1.20
N GLY A 267 2.98 1.41 -0.43
CA GLY A 267 4.34 1.21 -0.95
C GLY A 267 4.51 -0.14 -1.63
N ASN A 268 3.89 -1.21 -1.13
CA ASN A 268 3.97 -2.55 -1.74
C ASN A 268 3.27 -2.57 -3.10
N GLN A 269 2.17 -1.85 -3.25
CA GLN A 269 1.51 -1.71 -4.55
C GLN A 269 2.37 -0.92 -5.52
N GLY A 270 3.02 0.16 -5.07
CA GLY A 270 3.96 0.90 -5.91
C GLY A 270 5.17 0.06 -6.32
N ILE A 271 5.80 -0.66 -5.39
CA ILE A 271 6.89 -1.63 -5.66
C ILE A 271 6.45 -2.63 -6.74
N ALA A 272 5.30 -3.28 -6.56
CA ALA A 272 4.80 -4.29 -7.50
C ALA A 272 4.36 -3.71 -8.85
N ALA A 273 3.88 -2.46 -8.90
CA ALA A 273 3.56 -1.77 -10.16
C ALA A 273 4.82 -1.32 -10.91
N THR A 274 5.91 -1.00 -10.20
CA THR A 274 7.13 -0.44 -10.80
C THR A 274 8.15 -1.51 -11.17
N LEU A 275 8.60 -2.33 -10.21
CA LEU A 275 9.82 -3.11 -10.37
C LEU A 275 9.74 -4.21 -11.43
N PRO A 276 8.62 -4.93 -11.62
CA PRO A 276 8.52 -5.89 -12.72
C PRO A 276 8.70 -5.21 -14.09
N VAL A 277 8.10 -4.03 -14.28
CA VAL A 277 8.18 -3.26 -15.53
C VAL A 277 9.60 -2.71 -15.73
N VAL A 278 10.21 -2.14 -14.70
CA VAL A 278 11.58 -1.61 -14.76
C VAL A 278 12.59 -2.71 -15.08
N VAL A 279 12.53 -3.84 -14.37
CA VAL A 279 13.45 -4.95 -14.59
C VAL A 279 13.26 -5.51 -15.99
N TYR A 280 12.01 -5.72 -16.43
CA TYR A 280 11.75 -6.20 -17.79
C TYR A 280 12.33 -5.24 -18.85
N ALA A 281 12.02 -3.95 -18.76
CA ALA A 281 12.50 -2.92 -19.69
C ALA A 281 14.03 -2.87 -19.77
N GLU A 282 14.73 -2.98 -18.64
CA GLU A 282 16.19 -2.97 -18.60
C GLU A 282 16.79 -4.24 -19.20
N GLN A 283 16.17 -5.40 -18.96
CA GLN A 283 16.67 -6.68 -19.50
C GLN A 283 16.40 -6.84 -21.00
N THR A 284 15.39 -6.16 -21.54
CA THR A 284 15.07 -6.16 -22.99
C THR A 284 15.59 -4.94 -23.74
N ALA A 285 16.37 -4.07 -23.07
CA ALA A 285 16.89 -2.82 -23.62
C ALA A 285 15.79 -1.93 -24.23
N ALA A 286 14.61 -1.90 -23.61
CA ALA A 286 13.51 -1.06 -24.04
C ALA A 286 13.90 0.42 -23.99
N THR A 287 13.40 1.19 -24.95
CA THR A 287 13.63 2.63 -25.01
C THR A 287 13.03 3.35 -23.79
N GLU A 288 13.51 4.55 -23.50
CA GLU A 288 12.93 5.40 -22.46
C GLU A 288 11.44 5.66 -22.71
N GLN A 289 11.06 5.89 -23.97
CA GLN A 289 9.66 6.06 -24.35
C GLN A 289 8.82 4.83 -24.00
N GLN A 290 9.27 3.63 -24.37
CA GLN A 290 8.57 2.38 -24.03
C GLN A 290 8.46 2.21 -22.51
N THR A 291 9.54 2.50 -21.78
CA THR A 291 9.58 2.40 -20.32
C THR A 291 8.58 3.34 -19.65
N ILE A 292 8.54 4.62 -20.07
CA ILE A 292 7.60 5.61 -19.53
C ILE A 292 6.16 5.15 -19.75
N ARG A 293 5.83 4.73 -20.98
CA ARG A 293 4.46 4.29 -21.32
C ARG A 293 4.05 3.04 -20.55
N ALA A 294 4.96 2.08 -20.41
CA ALA A 294 4.72 0.87 -19.62
C ALA A 294 4.49 1.15 -18.13
N LEU A 295 5.27 2.08 -17.54
CA LEU A 295 5.10 2.50 -16.16
C LEU A 295 3.79 3.24 -15.94
N VAL A 296 3.41 4.15 -16.85
CA VAL A 296 2.12 4.84 -16.78
C VAL A 296 0.97 3.84 -16.89
N LEU A 297 1.02 2.92 -17.87
CA LEU A 297 0.02 1.88 -18.03
C LEU A 297 -0.11 1.03 -16.76
N SER A 298 1.01 0.58 -16.19
CA SER A 298 1.01 -0.20 -14.96
C SER A 298 0.38 0.56 -13.80
N HIS A 299 0.90 1.75 -13.47
CA HIS A 299 0.44 2.52 -12.32
C HIS A 299 -1.02 2.98 -12.46
N LEU A 300 -1.43 3.40 -13.65
CA LEU A 300 -2.78 3.90 -13.88
C LEU A 300 -3.82 2.76 -13.91
N THR A 301 -3.44 1.55 -14.34
CA THR A 301 -4.30 0.35 -14.17
C THR A 301 -4.53 0.03 -12.69
N VAL A 302 -3.50 0.15 -11.84
CA VAL A 302 -3.67 -0.02 -10.38
C VAL A 302 -4.67 0.99 -9.84
N ILE A 303 -4.50 2.27 -10.18
CA ILE A 303 -5.40 3.36 -9.75
C ILE A 303 -6.83 3.07 -10.23
N TYR A 304 -7.01 2.68 -11.49
CA TYR A 304 -8.32 2.35 -12.05
C TYR A 304 -9.04 1.26 -11.23
N ILE A 305 -8.38 0.11 -10.99
CA ILE A 305 -8.99 -0.96 -10.20
C ILE A 305 -9.27 -0.49 -8.77
N LYS A 306 -8.41 0.36 -8.20
CA LYS A 306 -8.58 0.91 -6.84
C LYS A 306 -9.76 1.88 -6.71
N GLN A 307 -10.14 2.62 -7.76
CA GLN A 307 -11.32 3.50 -7.74
C GLN A 307 -12.60 2.71 -7.39
N SER A 308 -12.74 1.47 -7.87
CA SER A 308 -13.92 0.65 -7.60
C SER A 308 -13.82 -0.21 -6.33
N LEU A 309 -12.58 -0.55 -5.92
CA LEU A 309 -12.32 -1.37 -4.72
C LEU A 309 -12.37 -0.56 -3.41
N GLY A 310 -12.00 0.73 -3.46
CA GLY A 310 -11.80 1.58 -2.29
C GLY A 310 -10.43 1.38 -1.62
N ARG A 311 -10.14 2.18 -0.58
CA ARG A 311 -8.80 2.24 0.04
C ARG A 311 -8.43 0.96 0.81
N LEU A 312 -9.34 0.45 1.65
CA LEU A 312 -9.12 -0.71 2.53
C LEU A 312 -10.10 -1.86 2.22
N SER A 313 -9.54 -3.06 2.10
CA SER A 313 -10.22 -4.32 1.78
C SER A 313 -9.44 -5.53 2.33
N ALA A 314 -10.09 -6.68 2.43
CA ALA A 314 -9.46 -7.98 2.66
C ALA A 314 -8.94 -8.65 1.37
N LEU A 315 -9.14 -8.06 0.19
CA LEU A 315 -8.43 -8.42 -1.03
C LEU A 315 -7.01 -7.85 -0.97
N CYS A 316 -5.99 -8.68 -1.21
CA CYS A 316 -4.61 -8.21 -1.21
C CYS A 316 -4.37 -7.22 -2.36
N GLY A 317 -3.91 -6.01 -2.03
CA GLY A 317 -3.53 -5.01 -3.02
C GLY A 317 -2.41 -5.49 -3.97
N CYS A 318 -1.68 -6.54 -3.62
CA CYS A 318 -0.74 -7.21 -4.51
C CYS A 318 -1.43 -7.74 -5.78
N VAL A 319 -2.66 -8.25 -5.69
CA VAL A 319 -3.41 -8.74 -6.87
C VAL A 319 -3.60 -7.59 -7.85
N VAL A 320 -4.05 -6.44 -7.35
CA VAL A 320 -4.28 -5.24 -8.16
C VAL A 320 -2.99 -4.71 -8.77
N ALA A 321 -1.93 -4.61 -7.95
CA ALA A 321 -0.65 -4.08 -8.40
C ALA A 321 0.06 -4.99 -9.41
N ALA A 322 0.01 -6.30 -9.19
CA ALA A 322 0.54 -7.28 -10.13
C ALA A 322 -0.22 -7.24 -11.47
N THR A 323 -1.55 -7.03 -11.45
CA THR A 323 -2.35 -6.85 -12.69
C THR A 323 -1.88 -5.64 -13.48
N GLY A 324 -1.62 -4.50 -12.81
CA GLY A 324 -1.00 -3.34 -13.46
C GLY A 324 0.36 -3.68 -14.08
N SER A 325 1.23 -4.35 -13.33
CA SER A 325 2.55 -4.74 -13.83
C SER A 325 2.49 -5.70 -15.03
N SER A 326 1.49 -6.59 -15.06
CA SER A 326 1.20 -7.48 -16.19
C SER A 326 0.89 -6.66 -17.45
N CYS A 327 0.06 -5.62 -17.35
CA CYS A 327 -0.23 -4.71 -18.46
C CYS A 327 1.03 -4.02 -18.98
N GLY A 328 1.88 -3.52 -18.08
CA GLY A 328 3.15 -2.88 -18.44
C GLY A 328 4.11 -3.85 -19.15
N ILE A 329 4.22 -5.09 -18.67
CA ILE A 329 5.05 -6.13 -19.30
C ILE A 329 4.49 -6.52 -20.66
N THR A 330 3.17 -6.75 -20.79
CA THR A 330 2.53 -7.04 -22.08
C THR A 330 2.79 -5.94 -23.11
N TYR A 331 2.72 -4.67 -22.71
CA TYR A 331 3.08 -3.56 -23.58
C TYR A 331 4.56 -3.60 -24.01
N LEU A 332 5.49 -3.89 -23.08
CA LEU A 332 6.92 -4.03 -23.41
C LEU A 332 7.22 -5.24 -24.30
N MET A 333 6.37 -6.27 -24.29
CA MET A 333 6.42 -7.40 -25.23
C MET A 333 5.89 -7.05 -26.63
N GLY A 334 5.38 -5.83 -26.84
CA GLY A 334 4.80 -5.39 -28.12
C GLY A 334 3.31 -5.70 -28.27
N GLY A 335 2.61 -6.05 -27.19
CA GLY A 335 1.18 -6.28 -27.19
C GLY A 335 0.36 -5.00 -27.43
N ASP A 336 -0.80 -5.16 -28.06
CA ASP A 336 -1.82 -4.14 -28.21
C ASP A 336 -2.85 -4.17 -27.08
N TYR A 337 -3.91 -3.38 -27.21
CA TYR A 337 -4.99 -3.31 -26.22
C TYR A 337 -5.65 -4.66 -25.93
N GLY A 338 -5.81 -5.50 -26.96
CA GLY A 338 -6.39 -6.84 -26.85
C GLY A 338 -5.54 -7.76 -25.97
N GLN A 339 -4.21 -7.82 -26.18
CA GLN A 339 -3.35 -8.60 -25.28
C GLN A 339 -3.32 -8.02 -23.87
N VAL A 340 -3.34 -6.70 -23.71
CA VAL A 340 -3.43 -6.09 -22.37
C VAL A 340 -4.73 -6.47 -21.66
N ALA A 341 -5.87 -6.43 -22.37
CA ALA A 341 -7.15 -6.85 -21.81
C ALA A 341 -7.15 -8.35 -21.44
N ALA A 342 -6.57 -9.20 -22.30
CA ALA A 342 -6.41 -10.63 -22.01
C ALA A 342 -5.51 -10.88 -20.78
N ALA A 343 -4.40 -10.14 -20.65
CA ALA A 343 -3.52 -10.23 -19.50
C ALA A 343 -4.24 -9.85 -18.19
N VAL A 344 -5.10 -8.83 -18.22
CA VAL A 344 -5.95 -8.47 -17.07
C VAL A 344 -6.92 -9.59 -16.71
N LYS A 345 -7.62 -10.16 -17.70
CA LYS A 345 -8.56 -11.27 -17.47
C LYS A 345 -7.85 -12.50 -16.88
N ASN A 346 -6.69 -12.87 -17.43
CA ASN A 346 -5.87 -13.97 -16.92
C ASN A 346 -5.44 -13.74 -15.46
N MET A 347 -5.05 -12.50 -15.10
CA MET A 347 -4.71 -12.14 -13.72
C MET A 347 -5.90 -12.28 -12.77
N ILE A 348 -7.09 -11.82 -13.19
CA ILE A 348 -8.32 -11.90 -12.39
C ILE A 348 -8.70 -13.37 -12.15
N ALA A 349 -8.68 -14.20 -13.19
CA ALA A 349 -9.02 -15.61 -13.06
C ALA A 349 -8.07 -16.38 -12.12
N ASN A 350 -6.78 -16.02 -12.11
CA ASN A 350 -5.76 -16.75 -11.38
C ASN A 350 -5.60 -16.31 -9.91
N LEU A 351 -5.60 -14.99 -9.63
CA LEU A 351 -5.11 -14.45 -8.35
C LEU A 351 -6.16 -13.82 -7.43
N THR A 352 -7.44 -13.77 -7.82
CA THR A 352 -8.50 -13.07 -7.06
C THR A 352 -8.57 -13.47 -5.57
N GLY A 353 -8.27 -14.72 -5.21
CA GLY A 353 -8.41 -15.23 -3.84
C GLY A 353 -7.34 -14.79 -2.84
N MET A 354 -6.31 -14.03 -3.22
CA MET A 354 -5.23 -13.68 -2.30
C MET A 354 -5.72 -12.69 -1.21
N ILE A 355 -5.78 -13.15 0.03
CA ILE A 355 -6.28 -12.36 1.16
C ILE A 355 -5.25 -11.36 1.72
N CYS A 356 -5.73 -10.28 2.32
CA CYS A 356 -4.96 -9.27 3.04
C CYS A 356 -5.21 -9.37 4.55
N ASP A 357 -4.29 -10.01 5.24
CA ASP A 357 -4.23 -10.19 6.69
C ASP A 357 -3.22 -9.23 7.36
N GLY A 358 -3.16 -8.00 6.87
CA GLY A 358 -2.32 -6.92 7.43
C GLY A 358 -0.92 -6.81 6.83
N ALA A 359 -0.27 -5.66 7.05
CA ALA A 359 1.11 -5.43 6.63
C ALA A 359 2.08 -6.16 7.57
N LYS A 360 3.08 -6.82 6.98
CA LYS A 360 4.05 -7.68 7.69
C LYS A 360 5.18 -8.14 6.77
N PRO A 361 6.31 -8.62 7.31
CA PRO A 361 7.42 -9.15 6.52
C PRO A 361 7.02 -10.15 5.43
N SER A 362 6.06 -11.05 5.69
CA SER A 362 5.61 -12.06 4.71
C SER A 362 4.85 -11.49 3.51
N CYS A 363 4.59 -10.17 3.45
CA CYS A 363 4.10 -9.53 2.24
C CYS A 363 5.07 -9.67 1.05
N SER A 364 6.38 -9.85 1.28
CA SER A 364 7.35 -10.10 0.20
C SER A 364 7.09 -11.43 -0.51
N MET A 365 6.63 -12.46 0.21
CA MET A 365 6.20 -13.73 -0.38
C MET A 365 4.96 -13.54 -1.28
N LYS A 366 3.97 -12.77 -0.81
CA LYS A 366 2.77 -12.46 -1.61
C LYS A 366 3.12 -11.67 -2.87
N LEU A 367 4.01 -10.68 -2.76
CA LEU A 367 4.49 -9.93 -3.92
C LEU A 367 5.18 -10.84 -4.93
N THR A 368 6.03 -11.76 -4.47
CA THR A 368 6.65 -12.78 -5.33
C THR A 368 5.61 -13.55 -6.13
N SER A 369 4.59 -14.12 -5.47
CA SER A 369 3.53 -14.88 -6.14
C SER A 369 2.69 -14.01 -7.09
N GLY A 370 2.42 -12.76 -6.72
CA GLY A 370 1.70 -11.81 -7.56
C GLY A 370 2.46 -11.53 -8.86
N VAL A 371 3.72 -11.12 -8.75
CA VAL A 371 4.52 -10.73 -9.92
C VAL A 371 4.96 -11.92 -10.76
N SER A 372 5.08 -13.13 -10.20
CA SER A 372 5.28 -14.34 -11.00
C SER A 372 4.09 -14.58 -11.94
N THR A 373 2.87 -14.45 -11.42
CA THR A 373 1.67 -14.61 -12.23
C THR A 373 1.49 -13.47 -13.23
N ALA A 374 1.95 -12.26 -12.92
CA ALA A 374 1.96 -11.16 -13.88
C ALA A 374 2.77 -11.50 -15.13
N VAL A 375 3.98 -12.03 -14.96
CA VAL A 375 4.82 -12.45 -16.10
C VAL A 375 4.14 -13.57 -16.90
N ILE A 376 3.61 -14.59 -16.22
CA ILE A 376 2.94 -15.73 -16.87
C ILE A 376 1.69 -15.26 -17.65
N SER A 377 0.86 -14.40 -17.04
CA SER A 377 -0.36 -13.88 -17.67
C SER A 377 -0.06 -13.01 -18.89
N ALA A 378 1.03 -12.23 -18.85
CA ALA A 378 1.51 -11.45 -19.98
C ALA A 378 1.99 -12.36 -21.12
N MET A 379 2.77 -13.40 -20.82
CA MET A 379 3.21 -14.38 -21.81
C MET A 379 2.03 -15.10 -22.47
N MET A 380 1.08 -15.60 -21.67
CA MET A 380 -0.14 -16.22 -22.19
C MET A 380 -0.91 -15.30 -23.14
N ALA A 381 -1.09 -14.03 -22.75
CA ALA A 381 -1.79 -13.06 -23.59
C ALA A 381 -1.06 -12.81 -24.92
N MET A 382 0.28 -12.76 -24.91
CA MET A 382 1.09 -12.61 -26.12
C MET A 382 1.01 -13.84 -27.04
N ASP A 383 0.83 -15.03 -26.48
CA ASP A 383 0.62 -16.28 -27.23
C ASP A 383 -0.84 -16.46 -27.70
N GLY A 384 -1.70 -15.46 -27.49
CA GLY A 384 -3.11 -15.51 -27.88
C GLY A 384 -4.00 -16.32 -26.93
N HIS A 385 -3.52 -16.62 -25.72
CA HIS A 385 -4.26 -17.34 -24.70
C HIS A 385 -4.93 -16.38 -23.71
N CYS A 386 -6.26 -16.49 -23.60
CA CYS A 386 -7.09 -15.76 -22.66
C CYS A 386 -8.11 -16.70 -22.04
N VAL A 387 -8.34 -16.57 -20.74
CA VAL A 387 -9.49 -17.16 -20.06
C VAL A 387 -10.80 -16.70 -20.71
N THR A 388 -11.77 -17.61 -20.75
CA THR A 388 -13.05 -17.42 -21.45
C THR A 388 -14.15 -16.93 -20.51
N PRO A 389 -15.23 -16.31 -21.03
CA PRO A 389 -16.34 -15.83 -20.19
C PRO A 389 -17.16 -16.93 -19.50
N VAL A 390 -16.98 -18.19 -19.86
CA VAL A 390 -17.63 -19.32 -19.16
C VAL A 390 -16.88 -19.72 -17.89
N GLU A 391 -15.70 -19.15 -17.64
CA GLU A 391 -14.85 -19.46 -16.50
C GLU A 391 -15.04 -18.47 -15.35
N GLY A 392 -15.83 -18.89 -14.35
CA GLY A 392 -15.90 -18.22 -13.06
C GLY A 392 -16.44 -16.78 -13.14
N ILE A 393 -15.60 -15.80 -12.82
CA ILE A 393 -15.97 -14.38 -12.70
C ILE A 393 -15.56 -13.53 -13.91
N ILE A 394 -15.11 -14.18 -14.99
CA ILE A 394 -14.63 -13.54 -16.21
C ILE A 394 -15.79 -13.27 -17.16
N GLU A 395 -15.67 -12.18 -17.89
CA GLU A 395 -16.65 -11.65 -18.82
C GLU A 395 -15.99 -11.32 -20.17
N GLU A 396 -16.79 -11.12 -21.21
CA GLU A 396 -16.27 -10.62 -22.50
C GLU A 396 -15.70 -9.21 -22.36
N ASP A 397 -16.34 -8.36 -21.56
CA ASP A 397 -15.84 -7.02 -21.24
C ASP A 397 -14.86 -7.08 -20.06
N VAL A 398 -13.63 -6.63 -20.29
CA VAL A 398 -12.58 -6.55 -19.26
C VAL A 398 -12.95 -5.61 -18.11
N ASP A 399 -13.68 -4.52 -18.38
CA ASP A 399 -14.13 -3.60 -17.34
C ASP A 399 -15.20 -4.26 -16.46
N LYS A 400 -16.01 -5.20 -16.99
CA LYS A 400 -16.90 -6.04 -16.17
C LYS A 400 -16.10 -7.01 -15.30
N CYS A 401 -15.04 -7.63 -15.83
CA CYS A 401 -14.15 -8.49 -15.04
C CYS A 401 -13.57 -7.74 -13.83
N ILE A 402 -13.09 -6.50 -14.06
CA ILE A 402 -12.57 -5.63 -13.00
C ILE A 402 -13.67 -5.28 -11.99
N ARG A 403 -14.89 -4.96 -12.46
CA ARG A 403 -16.04 -4.75 -11.56
C ARG A 403 -16.34 -5.99 -10.70
N ASN A 404 -16.30 -7.20 -11.27
CA ASN A 404 -16.50 -8.44 -10.52
C ASN A 404 -15.40 -8.65 -9.45
N LEU A 405 -14.13 -8.46 -9.81
CA LEU A 405 -13.00 -8.50 -8.86
C LEU A 405 -13.22 -7.52 -7.70
N THR A 406 -13.56 -6.28 -8.02
CA THR A 406 -13.72 -5.22 -7.02
C THR A 406 -14.96 -5.40 -6.16
N ALA A 407 -16.06 -5.95 -6.68
CA ALA A 407 -17.24 -6.31 -5.90
C ALA A 407 -16.92 -7.41 -4.87
N ILE A 408 -16.14 -8.43 -5.25
CA ILE A 408 -15.69 -9.47 -4.30
C ILE A 408 -14.85 -8.84 -3.20
N GLY A 409 -13.86 -8.00 -3.56
CA GLY A 409 -12.98 -7.38 -2.57
C GLY A 409 -13.67 -6.34 -1.68
N ARG A 410 -14.59 -5.54 -2.23
CA ARG A 410 -15.28 -4.46 -1.51
C ARG A 410 -16.46 -4.96 -0.68
N ASP A 411 -17.25 -5.86 -1.24
CA ASP A 411 -18.54 -6.27 -0.68
C ASP A 411 -18.44 -7.69 -0.09
N GLY A 412 -17.93 -8.64 -0.87
CA GLY A 412 -17.87 -10.07 -0.47
C GLY A 412 -16.88 -10.36 0.66
N MET A 413 -15.72 -9.72 0.65
CA MET A 413 -14.64 -9.98 1.62
C MET A 413 -14.81 -9.22 2.96
N ASN A 414 -15.92 -8.53 3.21
CA ASN A 414 -16.18 -7.89 4.50
C ASN A 414 -16.23 -8.91 5.65
N GLU A 415 -16.85 -10.07 5.42
CA GLU A 415 -16.87 -11.15 6.42
C GLU A 415 -15.49 -11.81 6.56
N THR A 416 -14.76 -11.95 5.45
CA THR A 416 -13.36 -12.40 5.48
C THR A 416 -12.51 -11.50 6.37
N ASP A 417 -12.70 -10.18 6.30
CA ASP A 417 -11.97 -9.22 7.12
C ASP A 417 -12.25 -9.40 8.62
N ARG A 418 -13.52 -9.64 8.99
CA ARG A 418 -13.93 -9.95 10.37
C ARG A 418 -13.29 -11.23 10.89
N VAL A 419 -13.34 -12.31 10.11
CA VAL A 419 -12.75 -13.60 10.49
C VAL A 419 -11.23 -13.48 10.64
N VAL A 420 -10.57 -12.82 9.69
CA VAL A 420 -9.12 -12.56 9.73
C VAL A 420 -8.75 -11.78 10.98
N LEU A 421 -9.49 -10.71 11.29
CA LEU A 421 -9.23 -9.93 12.50
C LEU A 421 -9.42 -10.76 13.76
N GLY A 422 -10.51 -11.53 13.85
CA GLY A 422 -10.78 -12.43 14.96
C GLY A 422 -9.63 -13.41 15.19
N ILE A 423 -9.11 -14.03 14.12
CA ILE A 423 -7.93 -14.89 14.20
C ILE A 423 -6.72 -14.10 14.71
N MET A 424 -6.46 -12.91 14.15
CA MET A 424 -5.29 -12.11 14.51
C MET A 424 -5.29 -11.65 15.98
N THR A 425 -6.45 -11.31 16.53
CA THR A 425 -6.58 -10.81 17.91
C THR A 425 -6.68 -11.91 18.97
N HIS A 426 -6.93 -13.17 18.57
CA HIS A 426 -7.04 -14.32 19.48
C HIS A 426 -5.89 -15.34 19.31
N LYS A 427 -4.81 -14.97 18.61
CA LYS A 427 -3.59 -15.79 18.55
C LYS A 427 -2.93 -15.81 19.93
N CYS A 428 -2.75 -17.02 20.46
CA CYS A 428 -1.99 -17.27 21.69
C CYS A 428 -0.48 -17.23 21.43
#